data_AF-A0A9P4GNY4-F1
#
_entry.id   AF-A0A9P4GNY4-F1
#
_cell.length_a   1.000
_cell.length_b   1.000
_cell.length_c   1.000
_cell.angle_alpha   90.00
_cell.angle_beta   90.00
_cell.angle_gamma   90.00
#
_symmetry.space_group_name_H-M   'P 1'
#
loop_
_entity.id
_entity.type
_entity.pdbx_description
1 polymer ?
#
loop_
_entity_poly.entity_id
_entity_poly.type
_entity_poly.pdbx_seq_one_letter_code
_entity_poly.pdbx_strand_id
1 'polypeptide(L)'
;MAPPSKLAIATGVVLRLVKEEASYHKEIVQQEARIKKSEASEGEENAEYILRQERQALEETKKVLPGMKTKIEQALERLEEELVSDRHLIGAKIGRADW
;
A
#
# COMPACT_ATOMS: atom_id res chain seq x y z
N MET A 1 27.74 11.46 -0.51
CA MET A 1 26.38 11.90 -0.90
C MET A 1 25.69 12.43 0.36
N ALA A 2 24.98 13.56 0.27
CA ALA A 2 24.24 14.08 1.43
C ALA A 2 23.05 13.17 1.77
N PRO A 3 22.66 13.04 3.06
CA PRO A 3 21.47 12.28 3.43
C PRO A 3 20.20 12.92 2.83
N PRO A 4 19.17 12.11 2.51
CA PRO A 4 17.91 12.63 2.01
C PRO A 4 17.20 13.50 3.05
N SER A 5 16.42 14.48 2.58
CA SER A 5 15.60 15.32 3.48
C SER A 5 14.46 14.51 4.09
N LYS A 6 13.90 15.02 5.20
CA LYS A 6 12.72 14.41 5.84
C LYS A 6 11.53 14.32 4.88
N LEU A 7 11.27 15.38 4.12
CA LEU A 7 10.24 15.38 3.07
C LEU A 7 10.47 14.28 2.02
N ALA A 8 11.71 14.10 1.56
CA ALA A 8 12.05 13.05 0.60
C ALA A 8 11.87 11.65 1.19
N ILE A 9 12.21 11.46 2.47
CA ILE A 9 11.99 10.20 3.20
C ILE A 9 10.49 9.90 3.31
N ALA A 10 9.69 10.86 3.78
CA ALA A 10 8.24 10.72 3.95
C ALA A 10 7.55 10.40 2.62
N THR A 11 7.90 11.12 1.55
CA THR A 11 7.42 10.85 0.19
C THR A 11 7.75 9.42 -0.24
N GLY A 12 9.00 8.98 0.00
CA GLY A 12 9.44 7.62 -0.32
C GLY A 12 8.67 6.54 0.45
N VAL A 13 8.28 6.80 1.70
CA VAL A 13 7.45 5.88 2.50
C VAL A 13 6.07 5.71 1.86
N VAL A 14 5.38 6.81 1.55
CA VAL A 14 4.06 6.77 0.90
C VAL A 14 4.12 6.01 -0.41
N LEU A 15 5.10 6.32 -1.27
CA LEU A 15 5.26 5.64 -2.56
C LEU A 15 5.50 4.13 -2.43
N ARG A 16 6.23 3.69 -1.42
CA ARG A 16 6.46 2.26 -1.18
C ARG A 16 5.18 1.56 -0.71
N LEU A 17 4.47 2.15 0.24
CA LEU A 17 3.23 1.58 0.77
C LEU A 17 2.13 1.48 -0.29
N VAL A 18 1.97 2.51 -1.13
CA VAL A 18 1.01 2.46 -2.27
C VAL A 18 1.38 1.36 -3.27
N LYS A 19 2.68 1.17 -3.55
CA LYS A 19 3.13 0.07 -4.42
C LYS A 19 2.89 -1.30 -3.78
N GLU A 20 3.04 -1.41 -2.46
CA GLU A 20 2.76 -2.63 -1.71
C GLU A 20 1.26 -2.96 -1.74
N GLU A 21 0.38 -1.99 -1.47
CA GLU A 21 -1.08 -2.14 -1.61
C GLU A 21 -1.48 -2.57 -3.02
N ALA A 22 -0.91 -1.92 -4.05
CA ALA A 22 -1.14 -2.28 -5.44
C ALA A 22 -0.72 -3.73 -5.75
N SER A 23 0.31 -4.24 -5.08
CA SER A 23 0.74 -5.63 -5.25
C SER A 23 -0.27 -6.63 -4.68
N TYR A 24 -0.89 -6.32 -3.53
CA TYR A 24 -1.97 -7.14 -2.96
C TYR A 24 -3.22 -7.14 -3.84
N HIS A 25 -3.59 -6.01 -4.44
CA HIS A 25 -4.68 -5.97 -5.42
C HIS A 25 -4.39 -6.85 -6.64
N LYS A 26 -3.15 -6.84 -7.13
CA LYS A 26 -2.75 -7.71 -8.24
C LYS A 26 -2.81 -9.19 -7.84
N GLU A 27 -2.37 -9.53 -6.63
CA GLU A 27 -2.42 -10.89 -6.10
C GLU A 27 -3.86 -11.41 -5.99
N ILE A 28 -4.78 -10.58 -5.48
CA ILE A 28 -6.22 -10.89 -5.41
C ILE A 28 -6.77 -11.26 -6.78
N VAL A 29 -6.49 -10.46 -7.82
CA VAL A 29 -6.94 -10.75 -9.20
C VAL A 29 -6.39 -12.09 -9.69
N GLN A 30 -5.14 -12.41 -9.37
CA GLN A 30 -4.52 -13.68 -9.75
C GLN A 30 -5.12 -14.87 -9.01
N GLN A 31 -5.38 -14.74 -7.70
CA GLN A 31 -6.06 -15.76 -6.89
C GLN A 31 -7.49 -16.00 -7.38
N GLU A 32 -8.26 -14.94 -7.66
CA GLU A 32 -9.62 -15.03 -8.22
C GLU A 32 -9.62 -15.75 -9.58
N ALA A 33 -8.65 -15.46 -10.45
CA ALA A 33 -8.50 -16.15 -11.72
C ALA A 33 -8.18 -17.65 -11.56
N ARG A 34 -7.32 -18.02 -10.59
CA ARG A 34 -7.02 -19.43 -10.29
C ARG A 34 -8.24 -20.16 -9.73
N ILE A 35 -8.95 -19.55 -8.77
CA ILE A 35 -10.19 -20.10 -8.20
C ILE A 35 -11.20 -20.37 -9.32
N LYS A 36 -11.43 -19.40 -10.20
CA LYS A 36 -12.37 -19.57 -11.33
C LYS A 36 -11.97 -20.71 -12.27
N LYS A 37 -10.66 -20.90 -12.50
CA LYS A 37 -10.16 -22.02 -13.30
C LYS A 37 -10.41 -23.35 -12.59
N SER A 38 -10.11 -23.44 -11.29
CA SER A 38 -10.33 -24.65 -10.48
C SER A 38 -11.80 -25.02 -10.34
N GLU A 39 -12.71 -24.05 -10.29
CA GLU A 39 -14.16 -24.29 -10.30
C GLU A 39 -14.66 -24.95 -11.60
N ALA A 40 -13.94 -24.78 -12.71
CA ALA A 40 -14.29 -25.34 -14.00
C ALA A 40 -13.60 -26.68 -14.32
N SER A 41 -12.68 -27.13 -13.47
CA SER A 41 -11.98 -28.41 -13.62
C SER A 41 -12.80 -29.54 -12.96
N GLU A 42 -13.30 -30.49 -13.75
CA GLU A 42 -13.93 -31.72 -13.24
C GLU A 42 -12.93 -32.89 -13.24
N GLY A 43 -12.98 -33.75 -12.22
CA GLY A 43 -12.24 -35.01 -12.18
C GLY A 43 -10.79 -34.96 -11.67
N GLU A 44 -10.31 -33.81 -11.19
CA GLU A 44 -9.02 -33.72 -10.49
C GLU A 44 -9.12 -34.29 -9.06
N GLU A 45 -8.22 -35.21 -8.72
CA GLU A 45 -8.06 -35.70 -7.35
C GLU A 45 -7.72 -34.53 -6.42
N ASN A 46 -8.47 -34.38 -5.32
CA ASN A 46 -8.36 -33.28 -4.36
C ASN A 46 -8.81 -31.89 -4.86
N ALA A 47 -9.55 -31.79 -5.97
CA ALA A 47 -10.06 -30.50 -6.50
C ALA A 47 -10.75 -29.63 -5.43
N GLU A 48 -11.62 -30.21 -4.59
CA GLU A 48 -12.28 -29.48 -3.52
C GLU A 48 -11.31 -28.96 -2.45
N TYR A 49 -10.32 -29.76 -2.08
CA TYR A 49 -9.34 -29.37 -1.07
C TYR A 49 -8.49 -28.20 -1.59
N ILE A 50 -8.01 -28.30 -2.84
CA ILE A 50 -7.25 -27.24 -3.50
C ILE A 50 -8.10 -25.96 -3.60
N LEU A 51 -9.36 -26.06 -4.00
CA LEU A 51 -10.27 -24.93 -4.08
C LEU A 51 -10.48 -24.25 -2.73
N ARG A 52 -10.62 -25.02 -1.63
CA ARG A 52 -10.71 -24.46 -0.28
C ARG A 52 -9.43 -23.72 0.11
N GLN A 53 -8.26 -24.25 -0.21
CA GLN A 53 -6.97 -23.61 0.07
C GLN A 53 -6.81 -22.29 -0.68
N GLU A 54 -7.11 -22.26 -1.99
CA GLU A 54 -7.03 -21.02 -2.78
C GLU A 54 -8.01 -19.95 -2.28
N ARG A 55 -9.23 -20.34 -1.88
CA ARG A 55 -10.19 -19.40 -1.24
C ARG A 55 -9.66 -18.87 0.09
N GLN A 56 -9.06 -19.73 0.92
CA GLN A 56 -8.47 -19.30 2.18
C GLN A 56 -7.34 -18.29 1.95
N ALA A 57 -6.44 -18.58 0.99
CA ALA A 57 -5.36 -17.66 0.63
C ALA A 57 -5.89 -16.31 0.15
N LEU A 58 -6.95 -16.30 -0.67
CA LEU A 58 -7.62 -15.06 -1.10
C LEU A 58 -8.15 -14.23 0.08
N GLU A 59 -8.81 -14.88 1.03
CA GLU A 59 -9.34 -14.19 2.21
C GLU A 59 -8.22 -13.67 3.13
N GLU A 60 -7.10 -14.40 3.23
CA GLU A 60 -5.91 -13.94 3.96
C GLU A 60 -5.29 -12.71 3.30
N THR A 61 -5.13 -12.68 1.98
CA THR A 61 -4.63 -11.51 1.24
C THR A 61 -5.58 -10.31 1.42
N LYS A 62 -6.90 -10.50 1.32
CA LYS A 62 -7.89 -9.42 1.55
C LYS A 62 -7.82 -8.85 2.96
N LYS A 63 -7.55 -9.67 3.99
CA LYS A 63 -7.40 -9.21 5.38
C LYS A 63 -6.20 -8.30 5.60
N VAL A 64 -5.23 -8.26 4.68
CA VAL A 64 -4.08 -7.34 4.76
C VAL A 64 -4.48 -5.91 4.38
N LEU A 65 -5.42 -5.75 3.44
CA LEU A 65 -5.77 -4.44 2.86
C LEU A 65 -6.22 -3.39 3.89
N PRO A 66 -7.08 -3.68 4.89
CA PRO A 66 -7.46 -2.68 5.89
C PRO A 66 -6.26 -2.13 6.66
N GLY A 67 -5.33 -3.02 7.07
CA GLY A 67 -4.11 -2.60 7.75
C GLY A 67 -3.17 -1.83 6.84
N MET A 68 -3.12 -2.15 5.55
CA MET A 68 -2.34 -1.39 4.57
C MET A 68 -2.89 0.03 4.38
N LYS A 69 -4.21 0.16 4.24
CA LYS A 69 -4.88 1.46 4.14
C LYS A 69 -4.55 2.36 5.33
N THR A 70 -4.65 1.84 6.56
CA THR A 70 -4.28 2.60 7.76
C THR A 70 -2.81 3.03 7.76
N LYS A 71 -1.88 2.17 7.32
CA LYS A 71 -0.46 2.55 7.20
C LYS A 71 -0.25 3.66 6.17
N ILE A 72 -0.98 3.63 5.05
CA ILE A 72 -0.92 4.66 4.02
C ILE A 72 -1.47 5.98 4.56
N GLU A 73 -2.62 5.97 5.23
CA GLU A 73 -3.21 7.16 5.86
C GLU A 73 -2.23 7.81 6.85
N GLN A 74 -1.63 7.02 7.75
CA GLN A 74 -0.61 7.52 8.69
C GLN A 74 0.65 8.06 7.99
N ALA A 75 1.04 7.46 6.86
CA ALA A 75 2.17 7.95 6.08
C ALA A 75 1.86 9.25 5.35
N LEU A 76 0.61 9.44 4.90
CA LEU A 76 0.12 10.69 4.32
C LEU A 76 0.08 11.80 5.36
N GLU A 77 -0.45 11.54 6.56
CA GLU A 77 -0.45 12.50 7.67
C GLU A 77 0.98 13.01 7.96
N ARG A 78 1.95 12.09 8.07
CA ARG A 78 3.37 12.47 8.25
C ARG A 78 3.94 13.28 7.09
N LEU A 79 3.56 12.94 5.86
CA LEU A 79 4.01 13.70 4.69
C LEU A 79 3.45 15.13 4.71
N GLU A 80 2.19 15.29 5.11
CA GLU A 80 1.54 16.59 5.28
C GLU A 80 2.20 17.43 6.38
N GLU A 81 2.55 16.82 7.52
CA GLU A 81 3.30 17.47 8.61
C GLU A 81 4.67 18.00 8.14
N GLU A 82 5.41 17.21 7.35
CA GLU A 82 6.70 17.62 6.79
C GLU A 82 6.54 18.75 5.76
N LEU A 83 5.47 18.75 4.95
CA LEU A 83 5.17 19.84 4.01
C LEU A 83 4.85 21.16 4.73
N VAL A 84 4.10 21.11 5.83
CA VAL A 84 3.82 22.30 6.66
C VAL A 84 5.11 22.82 7.30
N SER A 85 5.93 21.91 7.84
CA SER A 85 7.22 22.26 8.44
C SER A 85 8.16 22.92 7.43
N ASP A 86 8.31 22.34 6.24
CA ASP A 86 9.13 22.91 5.17
C ASP A 86 8.60 24.28 4.72
N ARG A 87 7.28 24.45 4.59
CA ARG A 87 6.68 25.76 4.30
C ARG A 87 6.99 26.79 5.38
N HIS A 88 6.92 26.42 6.65
CA HIS A 88 7.26 27.31 7.76
C HIS A 88 8.74 27.70 7.74
N LEU A 89 9.64 26.75 7.46
CA LEU A 89 11.07 27.02 7.29
C LEU A 89 11.33 27.98 6.14
N ILE A 90 10.63 27.81 5.02
CA ILE A 90 10.69 28.73 3.88
C ILE A 90 10.22 30.13 4.29
N GLY A 91 9.06 30.26 4.95
CA GLY A 91 8.56 31.54 5.44
C GLY A 91 9.50 32.24 6.43
N ALA A 92 10.10 31.48 7.35
CA ALA A 92 11.11 31.99 8.29
C ALA A 92 12.38 32.46 7.56
N LYS A 93 12.77 31.79 6.47
CA LYS A 93 13.97 32.11 5.68
C LYS A 93 13.78 33.29 4.73
N ILE A 94 12.57 33.46 4.18
CA ILE A 94 12.23 34.61 3.32
C ILE A 94 12.05 35.87 4.17
N GLY A 95 11.85 35.72 5.49
CA GLY A 95 11.53 36.81 6.38
C GLY A 95 10.08 37.25 6.15
N ARG A 96 9.38 37.54 7.24
CA ARG A 96 8.22 38.42 7.19
C ARG A 96 8.67 39.76 6.61
N ALA A 97 8.58 39.91 5.30
CA ALA A 97 8.42 41.21 4.66
C ALA A 97 6.97 41.59 4.91
N ASP A 98 6.69 42.05 6.14
CA ASP A 98 5.44 42.69 6.48
C ASP A 98 5.31 43.93 5.58
N TRP A 99 4.32 43.93 4.69
CA TRP A 99 3.75 45.12 4.04
C TRP A 99 2.31 45.25 4.53
#